data_AF-A0A1H6BA26-F1
#
_entry.id   AF-A0A1H6BA26-F1
#
_cell.length_a   1.000
_cell.length_b   1.000
_cell.length_c   1.000
_cell.angle_alpha   90.00
_cell.angle_beta   90.00
_cell.angle_gamma   90.00
#
_symmetry.space_group_name_H-M   'P 1'
#
loop_
_entity.id
_entity.type
_entity.pdbx_description
1 polymer ?
#
loop_
_entity_poly.entity_id
_entity_poly.type
_entity_poly.pdbx_seq_one_letter_code
_entity_poly.pdbx_strand_id
1 'polypeptide(L)' 'MDETREYGTWADWLGVPRHTFAAVFGAVVAQGRDYRDTFQVFRPGFDLSEERERRCGE' A
#
# COMPACT_ATOMS: atom_id res chain seq x y z
N MET A 1 -12.57 -6.15 6.66
CA MET A 1 -12.99 -6.82 5.40
C MET A 1 -13.36 -5.86 4.26
N ASP A 2 -12.99 -4.57 4.30
CA ASP A 2 -12.90 -3.70 3.10
C ASP A 2 -11.43 -3.39 2.75
N GLU A 3 -10.49 -4.01 3.47
CA GLU A 3 -9.04 -3.78 3.35
C GLU A 3 -8.55 -4.04 1.91
N THR A 4 -9.10 -5.04 1.23
CA THR A 4 -8.80 -5.31 -0.19
C THR A 4 -9.18 -4.14 -1.11
N ARG A 5 -10.21 -3.35 -0.78
CA ARG A 5 -10.62 -2.14 -1.51
C ARG A 5 -9.70 -0.97 -1.22
N GLU A 6 -9.29 -0.80 0.03
CA GLU A 6 -8.25 0.18 0.39
C GLU A 6 -6.94 -0.12 -0.36
N TYR A 7 -6.45 -1.36 -0.34
CA TYR A 7 -5.23 -1.75 -1.06
C TYR A 7 -5.36 -1.59 -2.57
N GLY A 8 -6.52 -1.91 -3.14
CA GLY A 8 -6.79 -1.66 -4.54
C GLY A 8 -6.70 -0.17 -4.88
N THR A 9 -7.13 0.71 -3.99
CA THR A 9 -7.05 2.16 -4.21
C THR A 9 -5.63 2.68 -4.05
N TRP A 10 -4.86 2.13 -3.11
CA TRP A 10 -3.44 2.46 -2.97
C TRP A 10 -2.62 2.00 -4.17
N ALA A 11 -2.92 0.83 -4.73
CA ALA A 11 -2.29 0.36 -5.96
C ALA A 11 -2.58 1.32 -7.13
N ASP A 12 -3.82 1.82 -7.22
CA ASP A 12 -4.22 2.85 -8.20
C ASP A 12 -3.44 4.15 -8.01
N TRP A 13 -3.34 4.63 -6.77
CA TRP A 13 -2.59 5.82 -6.38
C TRP A 13 -1.11 5.74 -6.72
N LEU A 14 -0.51 4.56 -6.56
CA LEU A 14 0.89 4.27 -6.91
C LEU A 14 1.08 4.00 -8.41
N GLY A 15 0.01 3.83 -9.18
CA GLY A 15 0.05 3.47 -10.60
C GLY A 15 0.53 2.04 -10.85
N VAL A 16 0.36 1.13 -9.88
CA VAL A 16 0.80 -0.28 -9.98
C VAL A 16 -0.40 -1.22 -10.10
N PRO A 17 -0.23 -2.40 -10.75
CA PRO A 17 -1.32 -3.36 -10.86
C PRO A 17 -1.76 -3.88 -9.48
N ARG A 18 -3.08 -3.92 -9.24
CA ARG A 18 -3.66 -4.35 -7.94
C ARG A 18 -3.21 -5.76 -7.52
N HIS A 19 -3.05 -6.68 -8.47
CA HIS A 19 -2.58 -8.03 -8.21
C HIS A 19 -1.11 -8.06 -7.78
N THR A 20 -0.26 -7.23 -8.39
CA THR A 20 1.15 -7.08 -8.01
C THR A 20 1.27 -6.51 -6.61
N PHE A 21 0.50 -5.46 -6.30
CA PHE A 21 0.46 -4.88 -4.96
C PHE A 21 0.04 -5.91 -3.91
N ALA A 22 -1.04 -6.66 -4.17
CA ALA A 22 -1.50 -7.71 -3.27
C ALA A 22 -0.47 -8.84 -3.06
N ALA A 23 0.28 -9.21 -4.10
CA ALA A 23 1.34 -10.22 -3.99
C ALA A 23 2.51 -9.73 -3.11
N VAL A 24 2.98 -8.51 -3.32
CA VAL A 24 4.05 -7.91 -2.51
C VAL A 24 3.58 -7.70 -1.07
N PHE A 25 2.37 -7.20 -0.88
CA PHE A 25 1.75 -7.04 0.43
C PHE A 25 1.72 -8.37 1.20
N GLY A 26 1.21 -9.43 0.57
CA GLY A 26 1.18 -10.76 1.16
C GLY A 26 2.57 -11.27 1.53
N ALA A 27 3.57 -11.02 0.68
CA ALA A 27 4.95 -11.39 0.96
C ALA A 27 5.56 -10.61 2.14
N VAL A 28 5.27 -9.31 2.26
CA VAL A 28 5.74 -8.45 3.38
C VAL A 28 5.12 -8.90 4.70
N VAL A 29 3.80 -9.11 4.72
CA VAL A 29 3.08 -9.59 5.91
C VAL A 29 3.53 -11.01 6.30
N ALA A 30 3.72 -11.90 5.33
CA ALA A 30 4.24 -13.25 5.59
C ALA A 30 5.67 -13.25 6.15
N GLN A 31 6.46 -12.23 5.84
CA GLN A 31 7.78 -12.01 6.44
C GLN A 31 7.72 -11.40 7.85
N GLY A 32 6.52 -11.14 8.39
CA GLY A 32 6.32 -10.49 9.69
C GLY A 32 6.73 -9.02 9.69
N ARG A 33 6.87 -8.41 8.51
CA ARG A 33 7.23 -6.99 8.36
C ARG A 33 5.98 -6.12 8.43
N ASP A 34 6.20 -4.85 8.71
CA ASP A 34 5.13 -3.86 8.69
C ASP A 34 4.58 -3.71 7.27
N TYR A 35 3.26 -3.69 7.13
CA TYR A 35 2.61 -3.56 5.83
C TYR A 35 2.99 -2.28 5.07
N ARG A 36 3.44 -1.22 5.77
CA ARG A 36 3.99 0.00 5.19
C ARG A 36 5.25 -0.26 4.35
N ASP A 37 6.00 -1.32 4.66
CA ASP A 37 7.18 -1.76 3.89
C ASP A 37 6.79 -2.14 2.45
N THR A 38 5.55 -2.60 2.23
CA THR A 38 4.99 -2.84 0.88
C THR A 38 5.10 -1.60 0.00
N PHE A 39 4.84 -0.42 0.56
CA PHE A 39 4.88 0.84 -0.19
C PHE A 39 6.32 1.25 -0.50
N GLN A 40 7.24 0.99 0.42
CA GLN A 40 8.68 1.23 0.24
C GLN A 40 9.26 0.39 -0.91
N VAL A 41 8.73 -0.80 -1.16
CA VAL A 41 9.12 -1.66 -2.30
C VAL A 41 8.77 -1.01 -3.65
N PHE A 42 7.61 -0.35 -3.75
CA PHE A 42 7.17 0.29 -5.00
C PHE A 42 7.71 1.71 -5.15
N ARG A 43 7.76 2.47 -4.06
CA ARG A 43 8.27 3.84 -4.01
C ARG A 43 9.02 4.04 -2.69
N PRO A 44 10.36 3.95 -2.69
CA PRO A 44 11.15 4.21 -1.48
C PRO A 44 10.92 5.66 -1.02
N GLY A 45 10.72 5.86 0.28
CA GLY A 45 10.35 7.14 0.87
C GLY A 45 8.85 7.49 0.83
N PHE A 46 7.99 6.56 0.41
CA PHE A 46 6.54 6.75 0.48
C PHE A 46 6.04 6.68 1.93
N ASP A 47 5.52 7.80 2.45
CA ASP A 47 4.91 7.85 3.77
C ASP A 47 3.40 7.63 3.68
N LEU A 48 2.95 6.46 4.16
CA LEU A 48 1.53 6.12 4.14
C LEU A 48 0.70 7.01 5.08
N SER A 49 1.29 7.49 6.18
CA SER A 49 0.56 8.37 7.11
C SER A 49 0.26 9.69 6.42
N GLU A 50 1.28 10.32 5.82
CA GLU A 50 1.13 11.59 5.12
C GLU A 50 0.12 11.47 3.97
N GLU A 51 0.18 10.41 3.17
CA GLU A 51 -0.73 10.24 2.03
C GLU A 51 -2.17 9.91 2.49
N ARG A 52 -2.34 9.22 3.63
CA ARG A 52 -3.67 9.04 4.26
C ARG A 52 -4.23 10.36 4.73
N GLU A 53 -3.41 11.23 5.30
CA GLU A 53 -3.81 12.56 5.74
C GLU A 53 -4.21 13.44 4.55
N ARG A 54 -3.43 13.42 3.46
CA ARG A 54 -3.78 14.11 2.21
C ARG A 54 -5.11 13.63 1.63
N ARG A 55 -5.41 12.34 1.75
CA ARG A 55 -6.66 11.74 1.24
C ARG A 55 -7.87 11.96 2.15
N CYS A 56 -7.68 12.10 3.46
CA CYS A 56 -8.74 12.37 4.43
C CYS A 56 -9.09 13.87 4.53
N GLY A 57 -8.16 14.74 4.11
CA GLY A 57 -8.29 16.19 4.16
C GLY A 57 -8.94 16.86 2.93
N GLU A 58 -9.39 16.09 1.93
CA GLU A 58 -10.23 16.58 0.81
C GLU A 58 -11.73 16.44 1.08
#